data_AF-A0A534UT17-F1
#
_entry.id   AF-A0A534UT17-F1
#
_cell.length_a   1.000
_cell.length_b   1.000
_cell.length_c   1.000
_cell.angle_alpha   90.00
_cell.angle_beta   90.00
_cell.angle_gamma   90.00
#
_symmetry.space_group_name_H-M   'P 1'
#
loop_
_entity.id
_entity.type
_entity.pdbx_description
1 polymer ?
#
loop_
_entity_poly.entity_id
_entity_poly.type
_entity_poly.pdbx_seq_one_letter_code
_entity_poly.pdbx_strand_id
1 'polypeptide(L)'
;MGWRRVVAQGSLGIWLVACAGSVRSGPSETIRVFGAADTPITATGVTADEDGWRIERASAGPVPLFEVALPGLENATLTYRVRMKASDVTGKAYLEMWVRVPGRGEFFSRGLAQPLQGTSGWASYEIPFFLNEKGVKADLELLKAPVTG
;
A
#
# COMPACT_ATOMS: atom_id res chain seq x y z
N MET A 1 48.35 54.63 -2.08
CA MET A 1 47.86 53.27 -1.81
C MET A 1 46.35 53.25 -1.98
N GLY A 2 45.85 52.70 -3.08
CA GLY A 2 44.43 52.47 -3.29
C GLY A 2 44.03 51.07 -2.83
N TRP A 3 42.77 50.92 -2.41
CA TRP A 3 41.88 49.84 -2.85
C TRP A 3 40.45 50.13 -2.37
N ARG A 4 39.55 50.29 -3.35
CA ARG A 4 38.09 50.31 -3.15
C ARG A 4 37.65 48.85 -3.01
N ARG A 5 37.07 48.49 -1.87
CA ARG A 5 36.36 47.21 -1.74
C ARG A 5 34.94 47.41 -2.27
N VAL A 6 34.69 46.84 -3.44
CA VAL A 6 33.34 46.60 -3.97
C VAL A 6 32.83 45.34 -3.28
N VAL A 7 31.79 45.44 -2.45
CA VAL A 7 31.04 44.29 -1.99
C VAL A 7 29.87 44.11 -2.98
N ALA A 8 30.01 43.13 -3.87
CA ALA A 8 28.91 42.70 -4.71
C ALA A 8 27.97 41.82 -3.87
N GLN A 9 26.77 42.32 -3.58
CA GLN A 9 25.67 41.48 -3.12
C GLN A 9 25.21 40.61 -4.31
N GLY A 10 25.69 39.37 -4.35
CA GLY A 10 25.14 38.34 -5.22
C GLY A 10 24.06 37.56 -4.48
N SER A 11 22.80 37.91 -4.66
CA SER A 11 21.68 37.11 -4.20
C SER A 11 21.54 35.90 -5.14
N LEU A 12 22.07 34.74 -4.75
CA LEU A 12 21.76 33.47 -5.43
C LEU A 12 20.32 33.06 -5.05
N GLY A 13 19.35 33.59 -5.77
CA GLY A 13 17.97 33.10 -5.70
C GLY A 13 17.88 31.75 -6.42
N ILE A 14 18.01 30.65 -5.68
CA ILE A 14 17.63 29.32 -6.16
C ILE A 14 16.11 29.31 -6.27
N TRP A 15 15.59 29.45 -7.48
CA TRP A 15 14.19 29.20 -7.78
C TRP A 15 13.98 27.69 -7.90
N LEU A 16 13.72 27.03 -6.78
CA LEU A 16 13.08 25.71 -6.79
C LEU A 16 11.62 25.93 -7.20
N VAL A 17 11.33 25.85 -8.50
CA VAL A 17 9.96 25.63 -8.96
C VAL A 17 9.62 24.18 -8.61
N ALA A 18 9.08 23.98 -7.40
CA ALA A 18 8.28 22.82 -7.13
C ALA A 18 7.01 22.98 -7.97
N CYS A 19 6.97 22.36 -9.15
CA CYS A 19 5.69 22.01 -9.76
C CYS A 19 5.05 21.01 -8.80
N ALA A 20 4.32 21.52 -7.80
CA ALA A 20 3.31 20.75 -7.13
C ALA A 20 2.29 20.41 -8.21
N GLY A 21 2.54 19.31 -8.93
CA GLY A 21 1.49 18.63 -9.67
C GLY A 21 0.40 18.43 -8.66
N SER A 22 -0.70 19.17 -8.81
CA SER A 22 -1.84 19.05 -7.93
C SER A 22 -2.22 17.58 -7.96
N VAL A 23 -2.04 16.91 -6.81
CA VAL A 23 -2.71 15.63 -6.57
C VAL A 23 -4.17 15.95 -6.89
N ARG A 24 -4.73 15.35 -7.95
CA ARG A 24 -6.13 15.56 -8.31
C ARG A 24 -6.94 15.13 -7.10
N SER A 25 -7.37 16.10 -6.30
CA SER A 25 -8.29 15.91 -5.18
C SER A 25 -9.69 15.81 -5.79
N GLY A 26 -9.93 14.69 -6.48
CA GLY A 26 -11.29 14.24 -6.73
C GLY A 26 -11.90 13.76 -5.42
N PRO A 27 -13.24 13.65 -5.34
CA PRO A 27 -13.89 13.01 -4.20
C PRO A 27 -13.34 11.59 -4.03
N SER A 28 -12.97 11.22 -2.80
CA SER A 28 -12.61 9.85 -2.48
C SER A 28 -13.89 9.01 -2.35
N GLU A 29 -14.00 7.96 -3.15
CA GLU A 29 -15.11 7.02 -3.09
C GLU A 29 -14.66 5.73 -2.42
N THR A 30 -15.51 5.19 -1.54
CA THR A 30 -15.27 3.87 -0.96
C THR A 30 -15.74 2.81 -1.96
N ILE A 31 -14.79 2.08 -2.53
CA ILE A 31 -15.05 1.03 -3.51
C ILE A 31 -15.68 -0.21 -2.84
N ARG A 32 -15.08 -0.68 -1.75
CA ARG A 32 -15.51 -1.87 -1.02
C ARG A 32 -15.02 -1.81 0.41
N VAL A 33 -15.89 -2.22 1.33
CA VAL A 33 -15.54 -2.54 2.72
C VAL A 33 -15.70 -4.03 2.89
N PHE A 34 -14.75 -4.65 3.60
CA PHE A 34 -14.83 -6.04 4.01
C PHE A 34 -14.99 -6.10 5.53
N GLY A 35 -15.90 -6.93 6.02
CA GLY A 35 -16.08 -7.24 7.44
C GLY A 35 -16.18 -8.75 7.66
N ALA A 36 -16.24 -9.19 8.91
CA ALA A 36 -16.19 -10.62 9.29
C ALA A 36 -17.22 -11.55 8.59
N ALA A 37 -18.28 -10.99 8.00
CA ALA A 37 -19.26 -11.74 7.20
C ALA A 37 -18.79 -12.05 5.76
N ASP A 38 -17.80 -11.32 5.24
CA ASP A 38 -17.18 -11.61 3.94
C ASP A 38 -16.28 -12.85 4.04
N THR A 39 -16.30 -13.67 2.99
CA THR A 39 -15.50 -14.90 2.93
C THR A 39 -14.19 -14.65 2.19
N PRO A 40 -13.02 -14.83 2.81
CA PRO A 40 -11.75 -14.73 2.12
C PRO A 40 -11.57 -15.81 1.05
N ILE A 41 -10.82 -15.50 -0.01
CA ILE A 41 -10.46 -16.45 -1.07
C ILE A 41 -9.62 -17.60 -0.51
N THR A 42 -8.68 -17.28 0.38
CA THR A 42 -7.89 -18.31 1.07
C THR A 42 -8.68 -18.90 2.22
N ALA A 43 -9.05 -20.18 2.12
CA ALA A 43 -9.73 -20.91 3.19
C ALA A 43 -8.76 -21.43 4.27
N THR A 44 -7.57 -21.91 3.86
CA THR A 44 -6.64 -22.57 4.79
C THR A 44 -5.83 -21.55 5.59
N GLY A 45 -5.88 -21.67 6.92
CA GLY A 45 -5.13 -20.79 7.83
C GLY A 45 -5.71 -19.38 7.92
N VAL A 46 -6.95 -19.17 7.49
CA VAL A 46 -7.68 -17.92 7.67
C VAL A 46 -9.01 -18.22 8.36
N THR A 47 -9.23 -17.65 9.53
CA THR A 47 -10.47 -17.83 10.30
C THR A 47 -11.08 -16.47 10.63
N ALA A 48 -12.40 -16.35 10.56
CA ALA A 48 -13.08 -15.18 11.11
C ALA A 48 -12.75 -15.04 12.60
N ASP A 49 -12.46 -13.82 13.03
CA ASP A 49 -12.10 -13.49 14.41
C ASP A 49 -12.59 -12.07 14.73
N GLU A 50 -13.50 -11.96 15.70
CA GLU A 50 -14.20 -10.72 16.06
C GLU A 50 -14.75 -9.98 14.80
N ASP A 51 -14.20 -8.80 14.50
CA ASP A 51 -14.61 -7.94 13.37
C ASP A 51 -13.70 -8.10 12.14
N GLY A 52 -12.87 -9.16 12.08
CA GLY A 52 -11.93 -9.39 10.98
C GLY A 52 -11.54 -10.86 10.81
N TRP A 53 -10.27 -11.08 10.46
CA TRP A 53 -9.73 -12.41 10.21
C TRP A 53 -8.39 -12.58 10.91
N ARG A 54 -8.23 -13.75 11.52
CA ARG A 54 -6.94 -14.26 12.01
C ARG A 54 -6.29 -15.09 10.92
N ILE A 55 -5.01 -14.84 10.68
CA ILE A 55 -4.20 -15.56 9.70
C ILE A 55 -3.09 -16.32 10.44
N GLU A 56 -3.09 -17.64 10.31
CA GLU A 56 -2.12 -18.54 10.91
C GLU A 56 -1.37 -19.30 9.82
N ARG A 57 -0.04 -19.26 9.86
CA ARG A 57 0.82 -19.83 8.82
C ARG A 57 2.05 -20.49 9.43
N ALA A 58 2.28 -21.74 9.04
CA ALA A 58 3.51 -22.47 9.36
C ALA A 58 4.65 -22.17 8.37
N SER A 59 4.33 -21.66 7.18
CA SER A 59 5.29 -21.32 6.13
C SER A 59 4.91 -20.01 5.47
N ALA A 60 5.93 -19.29 5.01
CA ALA A 60 5.71 -18.01 4.36
C ALA A 60 5.24 -18.19 2.90
N GLY A 61 4.58 -17.15 2.42
CA GLY A 61 3.96 -17.10 1.12
C GLY A 61 2.75 -16.17 1.15
N PRO A 62 2.20 -15.81 -0.02
CA PRO A 62 1.00 -14.99 -0.13
C PRO A 62 -0.20 -15.63 0.57
N VAL A 63 -1.04 -14.78 1.18
CA VAL A 63 -2.41 -15.13 1.60
C VAL A 63 -3.39 -14.17 0.92
N PRO A 64 -3.90 -14.52 -0.28
CA PRO A 64 -4.93 -13.74 -0.95
C PRO A 64 -6.22 -13.74 -0.13
N LEU A 65 -6.71 -12.55 0.22
CA LEU A 65 -7.93 -12.41 1.01
C LEU A 65 -9.13 -12.10 0.13
N PHE A 66 -9.02 -11.07 -0.71
CA PHE A 66 -10.17 -10.59 -1.47
C PHE A 66 -9.77 -10.17 -2.89
N GLU A 67 -10.74 -10.18 -3.77
CA GLU A 67 -10.62 -9.74 -5.16
C GLU A 67 -11.77 -8.76 -5.43
N VAL A 68 -11.45 -7.63 -6.05
CA VAL A 68 -12.39 -6.56 -6.38
C VAL A 68 -12.25 -6.23 -7.86
N ALA A 69 -13.34 -6.41 -8.61
CA ALA A 69 -13.42 -5.97 -10.00
C ALA A 69 -13.59 -4.45 -10.05
N LEU A 70 -12.73 -3.77 -10.83
CA LEU A 70 -12.72 -2.31 -11.01
C LEU A 70 -12.82 -1.95 -12.50
N PRO A 71 -13.89 -2.40 -13.19
CA PRO A 71 -14.00 -2.24 -14.63
C PRO A 71 -13.97 -0.76 -15.02
N GLY A 72 -13.09 -0.42 -15.96
CA GLY A 72 -12.98 0.94 -16.48
C GLY A 72 -12.33 1.95 -15.53
N LEU A 73 -11.84 1.54 -14.35
CA LEU A 73 -11.09 2.47 -13.49
C LEU A 73 -9.79 2.90 -14.20
N GLU A 74 -9.53 4.21 -14.19
CA GLU A 74 -8.35 4.83 -14.79
C GLU A 74 -8.01 6.17 -14.14
N ASN A 75 -6.76 6.62 -14.28
CA ASN A 75 -6.29 7.93 -13.79
C ASN A 75 -6.67 8.21 -12.31
N ALA A 76 -6.52 7.20 -11.47
CA ALA A 76 -6.97 7.19 -10.08
C ALA A 76 -5.84 6.77 -9.13
N THR A 77 -5.96 7.16 -7.86
CA THR A 77 -5.14 6.57 -6.79
C THR A 77 -6.01 5.61 -6.02
N LEU A 78 -5.65 4.33 -6.07
CA LEU A 78 -6.26 3.31 -5.22
C LEU A 78 -5.57 3.36 -3.86
N THR A 79 -6.35 3.50 -2.81
CA THR A 79 -5.84 3.49 -1.44
C THR A 79 -6.44 2.30 -0.72
N TYR A 80 -5.59 1.39 -0.26
CA TYR A 80 -6.02 0.29 0.58
C TYR A 80 -5.67 0.54 2.03
N ARG A 81 -6.69 0.39 2.89
CA ARG A 81 -6.65 0.67 4.32
C ARG A 81 -7.01 -0.59 5.10
N VAL A 82 -6.23 -0.90 6.12
CA VAL A 82 -6.49 -2.02 7.01
C VAL A 82 -5.97 -1.73 8.41
N ARG A 83 -6.62 -2.33 9.42
CA ARG A 83 -6.10 -2.37 10.78
C ARG A 83 -5.54 -3.77 11.03
N MET A 84 -4.32 -3.86 11.52
CA MET A 84 -3.65 -5.16 11.75
C MET A 84 -2.91 -5.16 13.08
N LYS A 85 -2.83 -6.35 13.70
CA LYS A 85 -2.00 -6.65 14.86
C LYS A 85 -1.21 -7.94 14.55
N ALA A 86 -0.12 -8.17 15.25
CA ALA A 86 0.71 -9.36 15.08
C ALA A 86 0.89 -10.11 16.41
N SER A 87 0.98 -11.43 16.36
CA SER A 87 1.52 -12.25 17.45
C SER A 87 2.59 -13.16 16.87
N ASP A 88 3.79 -13.10 17.44
CA ASP A 88 4.90 -14.03 17.19
C ASP A 88 5.25 -14.22 15.71
N VAL A 89 5.07 -13.17 14.90
CA VAL A 89 5.43 -13.19 13.48
C VAL A 89 6.93 -13.28 13.34
N THR A 90 7.39 -14.47 12.94
CA THR A 90 8.80 -14.73 12.63
C THR A 90 9.10 -14.21 11.22
N GLY A 91 10.16 -13.41 11.07
CA GLY A 91 10.45 -12.69 9.84
C GLY A 91 9.68 -11.39 9.71
N LYS A 92 9.34 -10.99 8.48
CA LYS A 92 8.62 -9.74 8.18
C LYS A 92 7.43 -10.01 7.29
N ALA A 93 6.23 -9.73 7.76
CA ALA A 93 5.01 -9.78 6.98
C ALA A 93 4.72 -8.41 6.35
N TYR A 94 4.41 -8.39 5.05
CA TYR A 94 3.97 -7.17 4.37
C TYR A 94 2.53 -7.27 3.93
N LEU A 95 1.88 -6.12 3.96
CA LEU A 95 0.62 -5.91 3.26
C LEU A 95 0.89 -5.55 1.80
N GLU A 96 0.16 -6.19 0.89
CA GLU A 96 0.29 -6.02 -0.55
C GLU A 96 -1.07 -5.78 -1.21
N MET A 97 -1.08 -4.91 -2.20
CA MET A 97 -2.16 -4.84 -3.18
C MET A 97 -1.59 -5.29 -4.51
N TRP A 98 -2.22 -6.28 -5.13
CA TRP A 98 -1.96 -6.71 -6.49
C TRP A 98 -3.01 -6.12 -7.42
N VAL A 99 -2.59 -5.70 -8.59
CA VAL A 99 -3.42 -5.03 -9.57
C VAL A 99 -3.16 -5.67 -10.92
N ARG A 100 -4.17 -6.33 -11.47
CA ARG A 100 -4.15 -6.91 -12.80
C ARG A 100 -4.74 -5.92 -13.79
N VAL A 101 -3.97 -5.61 -14.83
CA VAL A 101 -4.38 -4.79 -15.96
C VAL A 101 -4.47 -5.69 -17.20
N PRO A 102 -5.67 -5.91 -17.78
CA PRO A 102 -5.86 -6.72 -18.97
C PRO A 102 -4.91 -6.28 -20.10
N GLY A 103 -4.21 -7.24 -20.68
CA GLY A 103 -3.25 -7.01 -21.77
C GLY A 103 -1.89 -6.43 -21.34
N ARG A 104 -1.67 -6.13 -20.05
CA ARG A 104 -0.37 -5.60 -19.56
C ARG A 104 0.26 -6.40 -18.42
N GLY A 105 -0.53 -7.21 -17.73
CA GLY A 105 -0.04 -8.11 -16.68
C GLY A 105 -0.42 -7.64 -15.28
N GLU A 106 0.41 -7.99 -14.30
CA GLU A 106 0.17 -7.78 -12.88
C GLU A 106 1.21 -6.84 -12.27
N PHE A 107 0.74 -5.95 -11.43
CA PHE A 107 1.51 -4.94 -10.72
C PHE A 107 1.21 -5.05 -9.23
N PHE A 108 2.10 -4.58 -8.36
CA PHE A 108 1.84 -4.60 -6.93
C PHE A 108 2.35 -3.34 -6.23
N SER A 109 1.68 -2.98 -5.13
CA SER A 109 2.17 -2.01 -4.14
C SER A 109 2.31 -2.72 -2.79
N ARG A 110 3.43 -2.49 -2.11
CA ARG A 110 3.80 -3.16 -0.86
C ARG A 110 4.18 -2.12 0.20
N GLY A 111 3.68 -2.32 1.42
CA GLY A 111 3.98 -1.48 2.58
C GLY A 111 5.38 -1.71 3.17
N LEU A 112 6.44 -1.50 2.38
CA LEU A 112 7.83 -1.80 2.76
C LEU A 112 8.30 -1.06 4.03
N ALA A 113 7.76 0.14 4.28
CA ALA A 113 8.14 0.96 5.43
C ALA A 113 7.55 0.47 6.76
N GLN A 114 6.52 -0.38 6.72
CA GLN A 114 5.77 -0.79 7.92
C GLN A 114 5.54 -2.31 7.91
N PRO A 115 6.59 -3.14 8.00
CA PRO A 115 6.41 -4.58 8.13
C PRO A 115 5.72 -4.93 9.47
N LEU A 116 4.89 -5.96 9.46
CA LEU A 116 4.48 -6.67 10.67
C LEU A 116 5.60 -7.64 11.06
N GLN A 117 6.08 -7.55 12.30
CA GLN A 117 7.15 -8.40 12.83
C GLN A 117 6.95 -8.60 14.33
N GLY A 118 7.22 -9.81 14.80
CA GLY A 118 7.06 -10.20 16.20
C GLY A 118 5.62 -10.04 16.67
N THR A 119 5.45 -9.49 17.87
CA THR A 119 4.15 -9.22 18.48
C THR A 119 3.93 -7.71 18.54
N SER A 120 2.78 -7.26 18.02
CA SER A 120 2.41 -5.85 17.97
C SER A 120 0.92 -5.67 18.21
N GLY A 121 0.56 -4.53 18.80
CA GLY A 121 -0.84 -4.12 18.93
C GLY A 121 -1.44 -3.68 17.60
N TRP A 122 -2.73 -3.33 17.65
CA TRP A 122 -3.43 -2.82 16.49
C TRP A 122 -2.83 -1.52 15.94
N ALA A 123 -2.49 -1.50 14.66
CA ALA A 123 -2.06 -0.33 13.91
C ALA A 123 -2.84 -0.20 12.59
N SER A 124 -3.00 1.03 12.11
CA SER A 124 -3.62 1.32 10.82
C SER A 124 -2.56 1.45 9.74
N TYR A 125 -2.81 0.82 8.61
CA TYR A 125 -1.94 0.80 7.44
C TYR A 125 -2.69 1.36 6.25
N GLU A 126 -2.02 2.21 5.49
CA GLU A 126 -2.55 2.81 4.28
C GLU A 126 -1.50 2.71 3.18
N ILE A 127 -1.83 2.02 2.09
CA ILE A 127 -0.93 1.83 0.95
C ILE A 127 -1.58 2.39 -0.31
N PRO A 128 -0.98 3.41 -0.95
CA PRO A 128 -1.44 3.89 -2.24
C PRO A 128 -0.90 3.01 -3.38
N PHE A 129 -1.72 2.90 -4.43
CA PHE A 129 -1.36 2.38 -5.74
C PHE A 129 -1.80 3.42 -6.78
N PHE A 130 -0.85 3.97 -7.53
CA PHE A 130 -1.11 5.00 -8.54
C PHE A 130 -1.43 4.33 -9.87
N LEU A 131 -2.64 4.59 -10.39
CA LEU A 131 -3.13 4.00 -11.62
C LEU A 131 -3.25 5.06 -12.71
N ASN A 132 -2.45 4.90 -13.77
CA ASN A 132 -2.50 5.76 -14.96
C ASN A 132 -3.11 5.04 -16.17
N GLU A 133 -3.69 3.85 -15.97
CA GLU A 133 -4.09 2.93 -17.05
C GLU A 133 -5.57 2.52 -16.95
N LYS A 134 -6.15 2.08 -18.07
CA LYS A 134 -7.58 1.69 -18.17
C LYS A 134 -7.83 0.23 -17.84
N GLY A 135 -8.95 -0.01 -17.15
CA GLY A 135 -9.57 -1.33 -17.00
C GLY A 135 -8.83 -2.17 -15.98
N VAL A 136 -9.18 -2.04 -14.70
CA VAL A 136 -8.41 -2.65 -13.63
C VAL A 136 -9.19 -3.74 -12.91
N LYS A 137 -8.46 -4.73 -12.42
CA LYS A 137 -8.93 -5.69 -11.43
C LYS A 137 -7.92 -5.71 -10.28
N ALA A 138 -8.36 -5.45 -9.05
CA ALA A 138 -7.47 -5.38 -7.89
C ALA A 138 -7.70 -6.57 -6.97
N ASP A 139 -6.61 -7.22 -6.58
CA ASP A 139 -6.58 -8.37 -5.70
C ASP A 139 -5.81 -7.96 -4.44
N LEU A 140 -6.38 -8.21 -3.27
CA LEU A 140 -5.78 -7.89 -1.99
C LEU A 140 -5.07 -9.12 -1.44
N GLU A 141 -3.75 -9.00 -1.23
CA GLU A 141 -2.93 -10.01 -0.59
C GLU A 141 -2.40 -9.50 0.74
N LEU A 142 -2.74 -10.17 1.82
CA LEU A 142 -2.11 -9.93 3.10
C LEU A 142 -1.03 -11.00 3.29
N LEU A 143 0.14 -10.61 3.82
CA LEU A 143 1.28 -11.49 4.10
C LEU A 143 2.04 -11.98 2.85
N LYS A 144 3.20 -11.38 2.58
CA LYS A 144 4.38 -12.12 2.14
C LYS A 144 5.45 -11.94 3.20
N ALA A 145 5.98 -13.04 3.73
CA ALA A 145 7.13 -12.99 4.60
C ALA A 145 8.29 -13.78 3.99
N PRO A 146 9.55 -13.45 4.30
CA PRO A 146 10.61 -14.42 4.15
C PRO A 146 10.44 -15.49 5.25
N VAL A 147 10.41 -16.77 4.88
CA VAL A 147 10.75 -17.83 5.84
C VAL A 147 12.23 -17.67 6.13
N THR A 148 12.59 -17.47 7.38
CA THR A 148 13.90 -17.88 7.86
C THR A 148 13.65 -18.77 9.06
N GLY A 149 14.08 -20.03 8.94
CA GLY A 149 13.97 -21.04 9.99
C GLY A 149 14.90 -20.80 11.17
#